data_AF-A0A6A7C8G0-F1
#
_entry.id   AF-A0A6A7C8G0-F1
#
_cell.length_a   1.000
_cell.length_b   1.000
_cell.length_c   1.000
_cell.angle_alpha   90.00
_cell.angle_beta   90.00
_cell.angle_gamma   90.00
#
_symmetry.space_group_name_H-M   'P 1'
#
loop_
_entity.id
_entity.type
_entity.pdbx_description
1 polymer ?
#
loop_
_entity_poly.entity_id
_entity_poly.type
_entity_poly.pdbx_seq_one_letter_code
_entity_poly.pdbx_strand_id
1 'polypeptide(L)'
;INVDRIIDGVDVRTTIMMRNIPTTMTSEGLKRLLDETSPGRFDFSYLRVDFSTGINVGYAFVNFISANDVAAFALTWENRRWVPTATHYSSLAYATIQGLDALIDKFRNSAVMTEASAFRPKLWYTEENAPTANLVGHEMPFPGPNNAMQHRRSIEQAQRVGL
;
A
#
# COMPACT_ATOMS: atom_id res chain seq x y z
N ILE A 1 1.97 6.39 14.80
CA ILE A 1 0.72 5.65 15.10
C ILE A 1 0.57 5.56 16.62
N ASN A 2 -0.61 5.78 17.20
CA ASN A 2 -0.81 5.61 18.65
C ASN A 2 -1.52 4.27 18.90
N VAL A 3 -0.76 3.31 19.43
CA VAL A 3 -1.23 1.93 19.63
C VAL A 3 -2.29 1.83 20.73
N ASP A 4 -2.13 2.57 21.83
CA ASP A 4 -3.08 2.53 22.95
C ASP A 4 -4.48 2.97 22.49
N ARG A 5 -4.56 4.02 21.67
CA ARG A 5 -5.85 4.48 21.10
C ARG A 5 -6.51 3.46 20.17
N ILE A 6 -5.72 2.61 19.50
CA ILE A 6 -6.26 1.52 18.69
C ILE A 6 -6.81 0.42 19.60
N ILE A 7 -6.05 0.01 20.62
CA ILE A 7 -6.44 -1.03 21.58
C ILE A 7 -7.71 -0.64 22.33
N ASP A 8 -7.83 0.64 22.69
CA ASP A 8 -9.02 1.21 23.35
C ASP A 8 -10.21 1.38 22.40
N GLY A 9 -10.07 1.05 21.10
CA GLY A 9 -11.11 1.17 20.09
C GLY A 9 -11.43 2.61 19.66
N VAL A 10 -10.62 3.59 20.05
CA VAL A 10 -10.82 5.01 19.72
C VAL A 10 -10.33 5.34 18.32
N ASP A 11 -9.28 4.66 17.84
CA ASP A 11 -8.72 4.83 16.50
C ASP A 11 -8.94 3.58 15.66
N VAL A 12 -9.82 3.69 14.65
CA VAL A 12 -10.26 2.58 13.78
C VAL A 12 -9.64 2.65 12.38
N ARG A 13 -8.63 3.50 12.18
CA ARG A 13 -7.99 3.69 10.87
C ARG A 13 -7.11 2.51 10.50
N THR A 14 -7.21 2.09 9.23
CA THR A 14 -6.59 0.87 8.71
C THR A 14 -5.50 1.12 7.69
N THR A 15 -5.41 2.33 7.12
CA THR A 15 -4.43 2.64 6.08
C THR A 15 -3.24 3.43 6.64
N ILE A 16 -2.04 2.94 6.39
CA ILE A 16 -0.80 3.62 6.79
C ILE A 16 0.07 3.98 5.59
N MET A 17 0.85 5.02 5.78
CA MET A 17 2.00 5.40 4.98
C MET A 17 3.26 4.88 5.68
N MET A 18 3.98 3.98 5.01
CA MET A 18 5.29 3.52 5.41
C MET A 18 6.34 4.45 4.81
N ARG A 19 7.23 5.03 5.62
CA ARG A 19 8.27 5.97 5.17
C ARG A 19 9.68 5.42 5.39
N ASN A 20 10.65 6.09 4.77
CA ASN A 20 12.07 5.75 4.82
C ASN A 20 12.37 4.38 4.22
N ILE A 21 11.59 3.98 3.20
CA ILE A 21 11.82 2.75 2.45
C ILE A 21 13.10 2.91 1.61
N PRO A 22 14.03 1.93 1.63
CA PRO A 22 15.22 1.98 0.77
C PRO A 22 14.83 2.02 -0.71
N THR A 23 15.53 2.82 -1.52
CA THR A 23 15.30 2.93 -2.98
C THR A 23 15.49 1.62 -3.74
N THR A 24 16.22 0.67 -3.15
CA THR A 24 16.42 -0.70 -3.66
C THR A 24 15.22 -1.63 -3.42
N MET A 25 14.27 -1.23 -2.58
CA MET A 25 13.05 -2.00 -2.33
C MET A 25 12.19 -2.04 -3.59
N THR A 26 11.75 -3.22 -3.99
CA THR A 26 10.80 -3.44 -5.07
C THR A 26 9.38 -3.63 -4.51
N SER A 27 8.36 -3.55 -5.36
CA SER A 27 6.98 -3.87 -4.94
C SER A 27 6.84 -5.30 -4.44
N GLU A 28 7.56 -6.24 -5.06
CA GLU A 28 7.64 -7.63 -4.61
C GLU A 28 8.38 -7.75 -3.26
N GLY A 29 9.49 -7.03 -3.07
CA GLY A 29 10.20 -7.00 -1.80
C GLY A 29 9.35 -6.44 -0.66
N LEU A 30 8.60 -5.38 -0.93
CA LEU A 30 7.61 -4.84 0.00
C LEU A 30 6.55 -5.89 0.35
N LYS A 31 6.01 -6.60 -0.66
CA LYS A 31 5.02 -7.67 -0.43
C LYS A 31 5.59 -8.77 0.47
N ARG A 32 6.81 -9.23 0.22
CA ARG A 32 7.47 -10.24 1.07
C ARG A 32 7.63 -9.77 2.52
N LEU A 33 8.05 -8.52 2.73
CA LEU A 33 8.17 -7.93 4.07
C LEU A 33 6.82 -7.88 4.80
N LEU A 34 5.74 -7.54 4.09
CA LEU A 34 4.39 -7.54 4.64
C LEU A 34 3.92 -8.96 4.97
N ASP A 35 4.20 -9.95 4.11
CA ASP A 35 3.84 -11.35 4.36
C ASP A 35 4.59 -11.97 5.56
N GLU A 36 5.83 -11.54 5.83
CA GLU A 36 6.61 -12.02 6.97
C GLU A 36 5.99 -11.65 8.32
N THR A 37 5.29 -10.51 8.38
CA THR A 37 4.83 -9.92 9.65
C THR A 37 3.31 -9.78 9.75
N SER A 38 2.60 -9.85 8.62
CA SER A 38 1.16 -9.65 8.53
C SER A 38 0.55 -10.50 7.40
N PRO A 39 0.85 -11.82 7.34
CA PRO A 39 0.37 -12.67 6.25
C PRO A 39 -1.16 -12.71 6.20
N GLY A 40 -1.74 -12.33 5.06
CA GLY A 40 -3.20 -12.33 4.87
C GLY A 40 -3.97 -11.25 5.65
N ARG A 41 -3.27 -10.32 6.32
CA ARG A 41 -3.86 -9.26 7.18
C ARG A 41 -3.93 -7.89 6.52
N PHE A 42 -3.63 -7.80 5.23
CA PHE A 42 -3.70 -6.57 4.44
C PHE A 42 -4.29 -6.87 3.06
N ASP A 43 -5.05 -5.92 2.52
CA ASP A 43 -5.82 -6.06 1.28
C ASP A 43 -5.35 -5.10 0.17
N PHE A 44 -4.49 -4.15 0.49
CA PHE A 44 -3.93 -3.18 -0.46
C PHE A 44 -2.48 -2.89 -0.15
N SER A 45 -1.63 -2.82 -1.18
CA SER A 45 -0.31 -2.19 -1.07
C SER A 45 0.07 -1.41 -2.33
N TYR A 46 0.82 -0.33 -2.14
CA TYR A 46 1.33 0.48 -3.24
C TYR A 46 2.68 1.10 -2.86
N LEU A 47 3.76 0.62 -3.47
CA LEU A 47 5.08 1.25 -3.41
C LEU A 47 5.13 2.37 -4.44
N ARG A 48 5.35 3.60 -3.99
CA ARG A 48 5.42 4.73 -4.92
C ARG A 48 6.78 4.76 -5.60
N VAL A 49 6.75 4.85 -6.93
CA VAL A 49 7.95 5.01 -7.76
C VAL A 49 7.94 6.32 -8.53
N ASP A 50 9.13 6.78 -8.85
CA ASP A 50 9.37 7.73 -9.92
C ASP A 50 9.38 6.94 -11.23
N PHE A 51 8.39 7.18 -12.09
CA PHE A 51 8.23 6.43 -13.34
C PHE A 51 9.32 6.72 -14.38
N SER A 52 10.04 7.84 -14.26
CA SER A 52 11.15 8.17 -15.16
C SER A 52 12.40 7.34 -14.85
N THR A 53 12.64 7.05 -13.57
CA THR A 53 13.82 6.29 -13.11
C THR A 53 13.51 4.83 -12.79
N GLY A 54 12.24 4.49 -12.56
CA GLY A 54 11.80 3.19 -12.05
C GLY A 54 12.16 2.95 -10.58
N ILE A 55 12.69 3.95 -9.88
CA ILE A 55 13.16 3.85 -8.49
C ILE A 55 12.05 4.31 -7.55
N ASN A 56 11.91 3.64 -6.40
CA ASN A 56 10.94 4.07 -5.40
C ASN A 56 11.35 5.39 -4.74
N VAL A 57 10.36 6.20 -4.37
CA VAL A 57 10.58 7.54 -3.77
C VAL A 57 10.62 7.51 -2.24
N GLY A 58 10.82 6.33 -1.64
CA GLY A 58 11.04 6.17 -0.21
C GLY A 58 9.79 5.99 0.65
N TYR A 59 8.62 5.80 0.05
CA TYR A 59 7.40 5.49 0.80
C TYR A 59 6.43 4.56 0.06
N ALA A 60 5.57 3.91 0.84
CA ALA A 60 4.49 3.06 0.37
C ALA A 60 3.21 3.31 1.17
N PHE A 61 2.07 2.89 0.60
CA PHE A 61 0.79 2.83 1.29
C PHE A 61 0.35 1.39 1.46
N VAL A 62 -0.19 1.05 2.62
CA VAL A 62 -0.73 -0.28 2.93
C VAL A 62 -2.05 -0.11 3.66
N ASN A 63 -3.09 -0.84 3.25
CA ASN A 63 -4.32 -0.96 4.02
C ASN A 63 -4.38 -2.33 4.67
N PHE A 64 -4.56 -2.34 5.98
CA PHE A 64 -4.77 -3.55 6.77
C PHE A 64 -6.27 -3.84 6.89
N ILE A 65 -6.63 -5.08 7.22
CA ILE A 65 -8.04 -5.46 7.39
C ILE A 65 -8.64 -4.89 8.67
N SER A 66 -7.81 -4.64 9.70
CA SER A 66 -8.25 -4.04 10.95
C SER A 66 -7.22 -3.06 11.52
N ALA A 67 -7.68 -2.15 12.39
CA ALA A 67 -6.78 -1.24 13.10
C ALA A 67 -5.82 -2.00 14.04
N ASN A 68 -6.25 -3.15 14.59
CA ASN A 68 -5.39 -3.99 15.44
C ASN A 68 -4.19 -4.55 14.65
N ASP A 69 -4.37 -4.87 13.37
CA ASP A 69 -3.26 -5.29 12.50
C ASP A 69 -2.29 -4.12 12.25
N VAL A 70 -2.80 -2.88 12.14
CA VAL A 70 -1.95 -1.67 12.10
C VAL A 70 -1.14 -1.54 13.39
N ALA A 71 -1.76 -1.76 14.56
CA ALA A 71 -1.07 -1.71 15.84
C ALA A 71 0.03 -2.77 15.94
N ALA A 72 -0.27 -4.02 15.59
CA ALA A 72 0.69 -5.11 15.57
C ALA A 72 1.87 -4.78 14.64
N PHE A 73 1.58 -4.34 13.41
CA PHE A 73 2.61 -3.93 12.46
C PHE A 73 3.47 -2.77 12.98
N ALA A 74 2.85 -1.77 13.62
CA ALA A 74 3.55 -0.63 14.18
C ALA A 74 4.47 -1.01 15.35
N LEU A 75 4.05 -1.92 16.24
CA LEU A 75 4.91 -2.44 17.31
C LEU A 75 6.13 -3.20 16.76
N THR A 76 5.95 -3.90 15.64
CA THR A 76 7.04 -4.62 14.98
C THR A 76 7.99 -3.69 14.24
N TRP A 77 7.46 -2.69 13.53
CA TRP A 77 8.24 -1.96 12.54
C TRP A 77 8.49 -0.49 12.85
N GLU A 78 7.81 0.18 13.75
CA GLU A 78 8.12 1.59 14.05
C GLU A 78 9.55 1.71 14.62
N ASN A 79 10.32 2.70 14.16
CA ASN A 79 11.70 2.96 14.60
C ASN A 79 12.64 1.75 14.46
N ARG A 80 12.42 0.90 13.46
CA ARG A 80 13.30 -0.21 13.07
C ARG A 80 13.92 0.04 11.70
N ARG A 81 14.66 -0.91 11.14
CA ARG A 81 15.15 -0.81 9.76
C ARG A 81 14.37 -1.79 8.91
N TRP A 82 13.77 -1.32 7.80
CA TRP A 82 13.03 -2.18 6.85
C TRP A 82 13.88 -3.34 6.33
N VAL A 83 15.17 -3.08 6.13
CA VAL A 83 16.19 -4.08 5.77
C VAL A 83 17.48 -3.74 6.51
N PRO A 84 18.38 -4.71 6.76
CA PRO A 84 19.63 -4.46 7.49
C PRO A 84 20.49 -3.33 6.92
N THR A 85 20.48 -3.17 5.59
CA THR A 85 21.24 -2.17 4.84
C THR A 85 20.59 -0.78 4.81
N ALA A 86 19.39 -0.61 5.36
CA ALA A 86 18.72 0.69 5.40
C ALA A 86 19.50 1.68 6.27
N THR A 87 19.70 2.90 5.75
CA THR A 87 20.38 3.99 6.45
C THR A 87 19.48 4.66 7.48
N HIS A 88 18.18 4.76 7.18
CA HIS A 88 17.19 5.44 8.02
C HIS A 88 16.28 4.44 8.71
N TYR A 89 15.82 4.82 9.91
CA TYR A 89 14.80 4.07 10.62
C TYR A 89 13.42 4.31 9.98
N SER A 90 12.60 3.27 9.94
CA SER A 90 11.21 3.29 9.51
C SER A 90 10.38 4.26 10.35
N SER A 91 9.41 4.89 9.69
CA SER A 91 8.41 5.73 10.34
C SER A 91 7.05 5.47 9.72
N LEU A 92 6.03 5.30 10.57
CA LEU A 92 4.66 5.03 10.17
C LEU A 92 3.75 6.20 10.52
N ALA A 93 2.96 6.61 9.54
CA ALA A 93 1.92 7.60 9.71
C ALA A 93 0.61 7.07 9.12
N TYR A 94 -0.53 7.57 9.59
CA TYR A 94 -1.79 7.32 8.90
C TYR A 94 -1.76 7.98 7.52
N ALA A 95 -2.26 7.26 6.52
CA ALA A 95 -2.46 7.82 5.20
C ALA A 95 -3.60 8.86 5.23
N THR A 96 -3.55 9.86 4.34
CA THR A 96 -4.66 10.82 4.20
C THR A 96 -5.94 10.17 3.71
N ILE A 97 -5.82 9.16 2.83
CA ILE A 97 -6.93 8.36 2.34
C ILE A 97 -6.96 7.07 3.15
N GLN A 98 -8.12 6.77 3.72
CA GLN A 98 -8.35 5.65 4.63
C GLN A 98 -9.37 4.68 4.04
N GLY A 99 -9.08 3.39 4.20
CA GLY A 99 -9.95 2.29 3.79
C GLY A 99 -9.73 1.83 2.34
N LEU A 100 -9.99 0.55 2.10
CA LEU A 100 -9.82 -0.11 0.81
C LEU A 100 -10.64 0.55 -0.30
N ASP A 101 -11.93 0.79 -0.08
CA ASP A 101 -12.83 1.35 -1.10
C ASP A 101 -12.36 2.73 -1.58
N ALA A 102 -11.95 3.59 -0.65
CA ALA A 102 -11.44 4.92 -0.98
C ALA A 102 -10.12 4.86 -1.76
N LEU A 103 -9.27 3.86 -1.48
CA LEU A 103 -8.04 3.62 -2.25
C LEU A 103 -8.35 3.10 -3.66
N ILE A 104 -9.29 2.17 -3.78
CA ILE A 104 -9.76 1.67 -5.08
C ILE A 104 -10.29 2.84 -5.91
N ASP A 105 -11.17 3.68 -5.36
CA ASP A 105 -11.73 4.83 -6.08
C ASP A 105 -10.66 5.87 -6.44
N LYS A 106 -9.67 6.07 -5.57
CA LYS A 106 -8.52 6.95 -5.87
C LYS A 106 -7.74 6.46 -7.09
N PHE A 107 -7.49 5.16 -7.18
CA PHE A 107 -6.54 4.61 -8.14
C PHE A 107 -7.16 4.03 -9.41
N ARG A 108 -8.39 3.50 -9.37
CA ARG A 108 -9.02 2.81 -10.51
C ARG A 108 -9.14 3.67 -11.78
N ASN A 109 -9.27 4.98 -11.62
CA ASN A 109 -9.32 5.95 -12.72
C ASN A 109 -7.98 6.70 -12.90
N SER A 110 -6.96 6.44 -12.09
CA SER A 110 -5.67 7.12 -12.20
C SER A 110 -4.85 6.58 -13.37
N ALA A 111 -4.08 7.44 -14.01
CA ALA A 111 -3.12 7.04 -15.05
C ALA A 111 -2.04 6.09 -14.53
N VAL A 112 -1.80 5.99 -13.22
CA VAL A 112 -0.90 4.98 -12.69
C VAL A 112 -1.32 3.56 -13.08
N MET A 113 -2.60 3.31 -13.32
CA MET A 113 -3.10 2.00 -13.75
C MET A 113 -2.70 1.64 -15.19
N THR A 114 -2.14 2.57 -15.97
CA THR A 114 -1.59 2.30 -17.30
C THR A 114 -0.10 1.94 -17.28
N GLU A 115 0.59 2.14 -16.15
CA GLU A 115 2.03 1.89 -15.99
C GLU A 115 2.40 0.41 -15.98
N ALA A 116 3.67 0.02 -15.90
CA ALA A 116 4.03 -1.40 -15.76
C ALA A 116 3.38 -2.03 -14.52
N SER A 117 2.96 -3.30 -14.58
CA SER A 117 2.25 -3.99 -13.48
C SER A 117 2.96 -3.88 -12.13
N ALA A 118 4.31 -3.95 -12.13
CA ALA A 118 5.13 -3.83 -10.93
C ALA A 118 5.05 -2.46 -10.24
N PHE A 119 4.59 -1.41 -10.95
CA PHE A 119 4.50 -0.03 -10.46
C PHE A 119 3.06 0.41 -10.16
N ARG A 120 2.09 -0.51 -10.29
CA ARG A 120 0.68 -0.24 -9.99
C ARG A 120 0.36 -0.56 -8.52
N PRO A 121 -0.65 0.10 -7.94
CA PRO A 121 -1.29 -0.38 -6.73
C PRO A 121 -1.80 -1.81 -6.88
N LYS A 122 -1.70 -2.58 -5.80
CA LYS A 122 -2.05 -4.01 -5.77
C LYS A 122 -3.12 -4.27 -4.73
N LEU A 123 -4.03 -5.17 -5.08
CA LEU A 123 -5.01 -5.73 -4.16
C LEU A 123 -4.61 -7.15 -3.80
N TRP A 124 -4.94 -7.57 -2.59
CA TRP A 124 -4.57 -8.88 -2.07
C TRP A 124 -5.79 -9.57 -1.48
N TYR A 125 -5.87 -10.88 -1.71
CA TYR A 125 -6.82 -11.72 -0.99
C TYR A 125 -6.38 -11.83 0.47
N THR A 126 -7.31 -11.62 1.38
CA THR A 126 -7.12 -11.74 2.83
C THR A 126 -7.71 -13.04 3.32
N GLU A 127 -7.48 -13.36 4.59
CA GLU A 127 -8.13 -14.50 5.24
C GLU A 127 -9.67 -14.41 5.22
N GLU A 128 -10.22 -13.20 5.12
CA GLU A 128 -11.67 -12.94 5.19
C GLU A 128 -12.35 -12.98 3.82
N ASN A 129 -11.64 -12.63 2.73
CA ASN A 129 -12.25 -12.49 1.40
C ASN A 129 -11.77 -13.51 0.37
N ALA A 130 -10.76 -14.33 0.69
CA ALA A 130 -10.23 -15.33 -0.23
C ALA A 130 -11.30 -16.40 -0.53
N PRO A 131 -11.57 -16.74 -1.82
CA PRO A 131 -12.50 -17.81 -2.17
C PRO A 131 -12.10 -19.17 -1.61
N THR A 132 -10.80 -19.39 -1.45
CA THR A 132 -10.20 -20.60 -0.91
C THR A 132 -8.95 -20.23 -0.11
N ALA A 133 -8.62 -21.02 0.91
CA ALA A 133 -7.49 -20.72 1.81
C ALA A 133 -6.13 -20.62 1.08
N ASN A 134 -5.94 -21.36 -0.03
CA ASN A 134 -4.72 -21.28 -0.84
C ASN A 134 -4.58 -19.98 -1.63
N LEU A 135 -5.64 -19.16 -1.75
CA LEU A 135 -5.58 -17.86 -2.41
C LEU A 135 -5.23 -16.71 -1.45
N VAL A 136 -5.25 -16.93 -0.13
CA VAL A 136 -4.83 -15.90 0.83
C VAL A 136 -3.42 -15.39 0.48
N GLY A 137 -3.25 -14.08 0.49
CA GLY A 137 -2.01 -13.39 0.13
C GLY A 137 -1.72 -13.30 -1.37
N HIS A 138 -2.51 -13.94 -2.24
CA HIS A 138 -2.37 -13.81 -3.69
C HIS A 138 -2.94 -12.48 -4.20
N GLU A 139 -2.42 -12.01 -5.34
CA GLU A 139 -2.89 -10.78 -5.98
C GLU A 139 -4.34 -10.94 -6.46
N MET A 140 -5.19 -9.98 -6.10
CA MET A 140 -6.55 -9.85 -6.59
C MET A 140 -6.59 -8.86 -7.77
N PRO A 141 -7.41 -9.09 -8.80
CA PRO A 141 -7.58 -8.14 -9.90
C PRO A 141 -8.03 -6.76 -9.41
N PHE A 142 -7.36 -5.71 -9.88
CA PHE A 142 -7.78 -4.34 -9.59
C PHE A 142 -9.03 -3.97 -10.41
N PRO A 143 -10.09 -3.40 -9.81
CA PRO A 143 -11.27 -2.98 -10.55
C PRO A 143 -10.94 -1.99 -11.67
N GLY A 144 -11.52 -2.21 -12.85
CA GLY A 144 -11.35 -1.31 -13.99
C GLY A 144 -11.91 0.10 -13.74
N PRO A 145 -11.56 1.07 -14.60
CA PRO A 145 -12.06 2.45 -14.48
C PRO A 145 -13.58 2.47 -14.60
N ASN A 146 -14.25 3.16 -13.68
CA ASN A 146 -15.70 3.39 -13.73
C ASN A 146 -16.05 4.78 -14.27
N ASN A 147 -15.07 5.66 -14.49
CA ASN A 147 -15.26 6.99 -15.04
C ASN A 147 -14.24 7.27 -16.14
N ALA A 148 -14.65 7.05 -17.39
CA ALA A 148 -13.79 7.21 -18.56
C ALA A 148 -13.27 8.64 -18.76
N MET A 149 -14.06 9.66 -18.40
CA MET A 149 -13.64 11.06 -18.51
C MET A 149 -12.57 11.42 -17.50
N GLN A 150 -12.75 11.00 -16.24
CA GLN A 150 -11.74 11.18 -15.19
C GLN A 150 -10.45 10.45 -15.56
N HIS A 151 -10.56 9.22 -16.07
CA HIS A 151 -9.41 8.44 -16.49
C HIS A 151 -8.61 9.09 -17.61
N ARG A 152 -9.30 9.55 -18.67
CA ARG A 152 -8.67 10.25 -19.78
C ARG A 152 -7.96 11.53 -19.31
N ARG A 153 -8.61 12.34 -18.48
CA ARG A 153 -8.00 13.55 -17.91
C ARG A 153 -6.75 13.24 -17.09
N SER A 154 -6.78 12.17 -16.30
CA SER A 154 -5.61 11.74 -15.51
C SER A 154 -4.43 11.35 -16.42
N ILE A 155 -4.69 10.64 -17.52
CA ILE A 155 -3.64 10.26 -18.50
C ILE A 155 -3.06 11.50 -19.18
N GLU A 156 -3.92 12.41 -19.65
CA GLU A 156 -3.47 13.65 -20.29
C GLU A 156 -2.64 14.53 -19.34
N GLN A 157 -3.01 14.57 -18.06
CA GLN A 157 -2.24 15.27 -17.04
C GLN A 157 -0.87 14.60 -16.81
N ALA A 158 -0.86 13.27 -16.65
CA ALA A 158 0.38 12.50 -16.46
C ALA A 158 1.38 12.71 -17.61
N GLN A 159 0.91 12.79 -18.85
CA GLN A 159 1.76 13.06 -20.02
C GLN A 159 2.37 14.47 -20.01
N ARG A 160 1.71 15.45 -19.40
CA ARG A 160 2.15 16.85 -19.36
C ARG A 160 3.09 17.15 -18.21
N VAL A 161 2.79 16.62 -17.02
CA VAL A 161 3.47 17.01 -15.77
C VAL A 161 4.08 15.84 -15.01
N GLY A 162 3.99 14.61 -15.54
CA GLY A 162 4.37 13.40 -14.84
C GLY A 162 3.28 12.89 -13.91
N LEU A 163 3.47 11.68 -13.40
CA LEU A 163 2.59 11.01 -12.45
C LEU A 163 2.94 11.32 -11.01
#